data_AF-A0A6C0JIJ2-F1
#
_entry.id   AF-A0A6C0JIJ2-F1
#
_cell.length_a   1.000
_cell.length_b   1.000
_cell.length_c   1.000
_cell.angle_alpha   90.00
_cell.angle_beta   90.00
_cell.angle_gamma   90.00
#
_symmetry.space_group_name_H-M   'P 1'
#
loop_
_entity.id
_entity.type
_entity.pdbx_description
1 polymer ?
#
loop_
_entity_poly.entity_id
_entity_poly.type
_entity_poly.pdbx_seq_one_letter_code
_entity_poly.pdbx_strand_id
1 'polypeptide(L)'
;MDTIQIAIYGITLVVIIFLATYVFELKWRDYDTGVYEIRGSRGKHGVEEFKADIDYVMGPYSNKRFEHAGKDTPAGDHHEWRQPPQHLPLQINSMYTPSGTPLPLNPEESKQPLYTNGPSVDGTKNTPPSMFMFSHNQCKPDCCPSTYSCNGGCVCTTPNQRDFINNRGTSK
;
A
#
# COMPACT_ATOMS: atom_id res chain seq x y z
N MET A 1 46.33 23.64 -48.68
CA MET A 1 45.04 23.18 -48.14
C MET A 1 44.09 24.34 -48.22
N ASP A 2 43.09 24.24 -49.08
CA ASP A 2 42.17 25.35 -49.35
C ASP A 2 41.29 25.61 -48.14
N THR A 3 40.92 26.88 -47.91
CA THR A 3 40.07 27.32 -46.80
C THR A 3 38.74 26.55 -46.72
N ILE A 4 38.25 26.07 -47.87
CA ILE A 4 37.06 25.22 -48.00
C ILE A 4 37.29 23.84 -47.37
N GLN A 5 38.46 23.23 -47.57
CA GLN A 5 38.78 21.92 -46.98
C GLN A 5 38.86 22.01 -45.46
N ILE A 6 39.44 23.10 -44.93
CA ILE A 6 39.51 23.34 -43.47
C ILE A 6 38.10 23.47 -42.88
N ALA A 7 37.18 24.17 -43.57
CA ALA A 7 35.80 24.29 -43.12
C ALA A 7 35.04 22.94 -43.11
N ILE A 8 35.26 22.09 -44.13
CA ILE A 8 34.65 20.76 -44.22
C ILE A 8 35.17 19.84 -43.10
N TYR A 9 36.48 19.85 -42.83
CA TYR A 9 37.05 19.08 -41.71
C TYR A 9 36.57 19.58 -40.34
N GLY A 10 36.37 20.89 -40.18
CA GLY A 10 35.79 21.46 -38.96
C GLY A 10 34.36 20.95 -38.71
N ILE A 11 33.50 20.99 -39.73
CA ILE A 11 32.10 20.55 -39.60
C ILE A 11 32.01 19.05 -39.33
N THR A 12 32.79 18.24 -40.04
CA THR A 12 32.79 16.78 -39.86
C THR A 12 33.26 16.37 -38.45
N LEU A 13 34.26 17.06 -37.90
CA LEU A 13 34.72 16.83 -36.53
C LEU A 13 33.65 17.15 -35.48
N VAL A 14 32.88 18.23 -35.66
CA VAL A 14 31.77 18.59 -34.76
C VAL A 14 30.65 17.55 -34.81
N VAL A 15 30.29 17.07 -36.00
CA VAL A 15 29.25 16.02 -36.15
C VAL A 15 29.71 14.71 -35.50
N ILE A 16 30.98 14.34 -35.66
CA ILE A 16 31.54 13.13 -35.03
C ILE A 16 31.51 13.25 -33.50
N ILE A 17 31.88 14.40 -32.94
CA ILE A 17 31.82 14.63 -31.49
C ILE A 17 30.37 14.53 -30.99
N PHE A 18 29.41 15.13 -31.69
CA PHE A 18 28.00 15.08 -31.33
C PHE A 18 27.44 13.65 -31.35
N LEU A 19 27.78 12.87 -32.38
CA LEU A 19 27.40 11.46 -32.45
C LEU A 19 28.08 10.62 -31.37
N ALA A 20 29.35 10.89 -31.07
CA ALA A 20 30.08 10.21 -30.01
C ALA A 20 29.47 10.50 -28.64
N THR A 21 29.07 11.74 -28.34
CA THR A 21 28.37 12.09 -27.10
C THR A 21 26.99 11.43 -27.03
N TYR A 22 26.26 11.36 -28.14
CA TYR A 22 24.95 10.71 -28.18
C TYR A 22 25.05 9.19 -27.96
N VAL A 23 26.05 8.54 -28.58
CA VAL A 23 26.32 7.11 -28.37
C VAL A 23 26.84 6.83 -26.96
N PHE A 24 27.64 7.74 -26.39
CA PHE A 24 28.11 7.63 -25.00
C PHE A 24 26.95 7.70 -24.02
N GLU A 25 26.05 8.68 -24.17
CA GLU A 25 24.81 8.77 -23.41
C GLU A 25 23.95 7.52 -23.56
N LEU A 26 23.69 7.04 -24.78
CA LEU A 26 22.89 5.83 -24.99
C LEU A 26 23.52 4.57 -24.38
N LYS A 27 24.85 4.45 -24.40
CA LYS A 27 25.54 3.26 -23.90
C LYS A 27 25.72 3.26 -22.38
N TRP A 28 25.80 4.44 -21.75
CA TRP A 28 26.08 4.58 -20.32
C TRP A 28 24.87 5.02 -19.47
N ARG A 29 23.78 5.52 -20.08
CA ARG A 29 22.56 5.92 -19.34
C ARG A 29 21.86 4.77 -18.62
N ASP A 30 22.04 3.53 -19.07
CA ASP A 30 21.37 2.36 -18.48
C ASP A 30 22.17 1.68 -17.34
N TYR A 31 23.38 2.13 -17.01
CA TYR A 31 24.25 1.34 -16.12
C TYR A 31 24.17 1.66 -14.62
N ASP A 32 23.63 2.80 -14.19
CA ASP A 32 23.65 3.14 -12.73
C ASP A 32 22.33 3.61 -12.11
N THR A 33 21.29 3.92 -12.87
CA THR A 33 19.98 4.27 -12.29
C THR A 33 18.99 3.14 -12.47
N GLY A 34 19.28 2.02 -11.82
CA GLY A 34 18.30 0.98 -11.53
C GLY A 34 17.28 1.46 -10.51
N VAL A 35 16.51 2.51 -10.83
CA VAL A 35 15.45 3.03 -9.94
C VAL A 35 14.20 3.45 -10.74
N TYR A 36 13.27 2.51 -10.84
CA TYR A 36 11.83 2.67 -10.56
C TYR A 36 10.97 3.32 -11.65
N GLU A 37 10.51 2.49 -12.58
CA GLU A 37 9.10 2.54 -12.95
C GLU A 37 8.45 1.19 -12.65
N ILE A 38 7.33 1.30 -11.95
CA ILE A 38 6.60 0.24 -11.29
C ILE A 38 6.25 -0.86 -12.31
N ARG A 39 6.63 -2.12 -11.98
CA ARG A 39 6.20 -3.39 -12.60
C ARG A 39 7.20 -4.13 -13.53
N GLY A 40 8.50 -3.94 -13.37
CA GLY A 40 9.53 -4.84 -13.94
C GLY A 40 10.19 -5.70 -12.86
N SER A 41 10.43 -6.98 -13.16
CA SER A 41 11.21 -7.89 -12.29
C SER A 41 12.55 -7.25 -11.92
N ARG A 42 12.91 -7.22 -10.64
CA ARG A 42 14.13 -6.56 -10.15
C ARG A 42 15.36 -7.14 -10.83
N GLY A 43 16.19 -6.26 -11.43
CA GLY A 43 17.54 -6.62 -11.88
C GLY A 43 18.43 -6.98 -10.69
N LYS A 44 19.53 -7.70 -10.93
CA LYS A 44 20.42 -8.23 -9.87
C LYS A 44 21.38 -7.19 -9.26
N HIS A 45 21.47 -5.99 -9.84
CA HIS A 45 22.30 -4.91 -9.30
C HIS A 45 21.51 -4.08 -8.27
N GLY A 46 22.08 -3.90 -7.07
CA GLY A 46 21.47 -3.12 -5.98
C GLY A 46 20.40 -3.86 -5.17
N VAL A 47 20.17 -5.15 -5.43
CA VAL A 47 19.37 -5.98 -4.52
C VAL A 47 20.26 -6.31 -3.33
N GLU A 48 19.98 -5.70 -2.19
CA GLU A 48 20.61 -6.07 -0.94
C GLU A 48 20.39 -7.57 -0.70
N GLU A 49 21.50 -8.30 -0.61
CA GLU A 49 21.50 -9.74 -0.32
C GLU A 49 21.23 -9.89 1.18
N PHE A 50 19.95 -9.73 1.57
CA PHE A 50 19.50 -10.00 2.94
C PHE A 50 19.63 -11.50 3.23
N LYS A 51 20.84 -11.94 3.55
CA LYS A 51 21.11 -13.23 4.18
C LYS A 51 20.79 -13.10 5.66
N ALA A 52 19.50 -13.05 5.99
CA ALA A 52 19.08 -13.42 7.32
C ALA A 52 19.17 -14.95 7.40
N ASP A 53 19.85 -15.45 8.42
CA ASP A 53 19.79 -16.89 8.73
C ASP A 53 18.32 -17.25 8.95
N ILE A 54 17.85 -18.34 8.33
CA ILE A 54 16.44 -18.78 8.46
C ILE A 54 16.12 -19.04 9.94
N ASP A 55 17.15 -19.36 10.72
CA ASP A 55 17.09 -19.65 12.15
C ASP A 55 17.24 -18.40 13.05
N TYR A 56 17.10 -17.19 12.52
CA TYR A 56 17.21 -15.97 13.32
C TYR A 56 16.13 -15.89 14.42
N VAL A 57 16.58 -15.97 15.67
CA VAL A 57 15.73 -15.88 16.87
C VAL A 57 15.49 -14.41 17.23
N MET A 58 14.30 -13.89 16.91
CA MET A 58 13.82 -12.53 17.26
C MET A 58 13.65 -12.26 18.78
N GLY A 59 14.34 -13.00 19.65
CA GLY A 59 14.28 -12.88 21.12
C GLY A 59 13.61 -14.06 21.84
N PRO A 60 13.32 -13.95 23.15
CA PRO A 60 12.85 -15.04 24.02
C PRO A 60 11.53 -15.71 23.62
N TYR A 61 10.81 -15.08 22.67
CA TYR A 61 9.52 -15.52 22.16
C TYR A 61 9.57 -15.91 20.67
N SER A 62 10.74 -15.90 20.03
CA SER A 62 10.85 -16.41 18.65
C SER A 62 10.52 -17.90 18.63
N ASN A 63 9.90 -18.35 17.54
CA ASN A 63 9.59 -19.76 17.26
C ASN A 63 8.73 -20.47 18.31
N LYS A 64 8.22 -19.75 19.32
CA LYS A 64 7.19 -20.28 20.21
C LYS A 64 5.87 -20.29 19.47
N ARG A 65 5.41 -21.48 19.12
CA ARG A 65 4.06 -21.69 18.64
C ARG A 65 3.12 -21.43 19.81
N PHE A 66 2.22 -20.45 19.67
CA PHE A 66 1.13 -20.30 20.61
C PHE A 66 0.26 -21.56 20.51
N GLU A 67 0.36 -22.46 21.48
CA GLU A 67 -0.59 -23.56 21.61
C GLU A 67 -1.96 -22.95 21.89
N HIS A 68 -2.88 -23.11 20.96
CA HIS A 68 -4.27 -22.74 21.19
C HIS A 68 -4.81 -23.73 22.21
N ALA A 69 -5.00 -23.29 23.45
CA ALA A 69 -5.80 -24.05 24.40
C ALA A 69 -7.23 -24.12 23.84
N GLY A 70 -7.74 -25.35 23.75
CA GLY A 70 -8.98 -25.66 23.04
C GLY A 70 -8.94 -27.04 22.38
N LYS A 71 -8.51 -28.07 23.12
CA LYS A 71 -9.02 -29.41 22.85
C LYS A 71 -10.51 -29.36 23.19
N ASP A 72 -11.34 -29.86 22.27
CA ASP A 72 -12.78 -30.20 22.47
C ASP A 72 -13.82 -29.26 21.84
N THR A 73 -13.50 -28.44 20.82
CA THR A 73 -14.54 -27.98 19.88
C THR A 73 -14.30 -28.44 18.44
N PRO A 74 -15.37 -28.79 17.70
CA PRO A 74 -15.25 -29.18 16.29
C PRO A 74 -14.73 -27.97 15.51
N ALA A 75 -13.74 -28.19 14.65
CA ALA A 75 -13.17 -27.25 13.68
C ALA A 75 -13.94 -25.91 13.54
N GLY A 76 -13.59 -24.90 14.35
CA GLY A 76 -14.26 -23.60 14.25
C GLY A 76 -13.97 -22.54 15.32
N ASP A 77 -13.78 -22.88 16.61
CA ASP A 77 -14.26 -21.93 17.64
C ASP A 77 -13.34 -21.54 18.82
N HIS A 78 -12.01 -21.64 18.71
CA HIS A 78 -11.13 -21.19 19.81
C HIS A 78 -10.03 -20.22 19.37
N HIS A 79 -10.43 -18.97 19.19
CA HIS A 79 -9.54 -17.83 19.41
C HIS A 79 -9.67 -17.37 20.87
N GLU A 80 -9.11 -18.11 21.83
CA GLU A 80 -9.21 -17.76 23.26
C GLU A 80 -8.65 -16.35 23.60
N TRP A 81 -7.83 -15.80 22.71
CA TRP A 81 -7.22 -14.48 22.82
C TRP A 81 -7.80 -13.40 21.87
N ARG A 82 -8.68 -13.77 20.92
CA ARG A 82 -9.36 -12.80 20.02
C ARG A 82 -10.84 -13.10 19.96
N GLN A 83 -11.67 -12.12 20.31
CA GLN A 83 -13.10 -12.26 20.07
C GLN A 83 -13.39 -12.40 18.57
N PRO A 84 -14.39 -13.21 18.19
CA PRO A 84 -14.84 -13.29 16.81
C PRO A 84 -15.30 -11.90 16.33
N PRO A 85 -15.05 -11.55 15.07
CA PRO A 85 -15.42 -10.25 14.55
C PRO A 85 -16.94 -10.11 14.49
N GLN A 86 -17.48 -9.05 15.08
CA GLN A 86 -18.92 -8.83 15.08
C GLN A 86 -19.43 -8.42 13.69
N HIS A 87 -20.67 -8.79 13.34
CA HIS A 87 -21.29 -8.52 12.03
C HIS A 87 -22.29 -7.35 12.10
N LEU A 88 -21.85 -6.18 12.59
CA LEU A 88 -22.76 -5.04 12.68
C LEU A 88 -22.93 -4.33 11.33
N PRO A 89 -24.13 -3.78 11.05
CA PRO A 89 -24.35 -2.98 9.86
C PRO A 89 -23.61 -1.64 9.93
N LEU A 90 -23.29 -1.09 8.77
CA LEU A 90 -22.71 0.25 8.64
C LEU A 90 -23.69 1.32 9.18
N GLN A 91 -23.14 2.37 9.77
CA GLN A 91 -23.90 3.56 10.18
C GLN A 91 -24.24 4.42 8.95
N ILE A 92 -25.39 5.09 9.03
CA ILE A 92 -25.83 6.05 8.01
C ILE A 92 -24.92 7.28 8.02
N ASN A 93 -24.55 7.76 9.21
CA ASN A 93 -23.65 8.90 9.37
C ASN A 93 -22.20 8.43 9.34
N SER A 94 -21.35 9.13 8.60
CA SER A 94 -19.91 8.93 8.65
C SER A 94 -19.34 9.45 9.96
N MET A 95 -18.42 8.70 10.55
CA MET A 95 -17.55 9.19 11.60
C MET A 95 -16.65 10.30 11.07
N TYR A 96 -16.23 11.20 11.97
CA TYR A 96 -15.22 12.21 11.65
C TYR A 96 -13.89 11.54 11.30
N THR A 97 -13.51 11.61 10.03
CA THR A 97 -12.26 11.07 9.51
C THR A 97 -11.47 12.20 8.87
N PRO A 98 -10.42 12.71 9.52
CA PRO A 98 -9.59 13.75 8.92
C PRO A 98 -8.81 13.12 7.75
N SER A 99 -9.33 13.26 6.54
CA SER A 99 -8.65 12.87 5.30
C SER A 99 -8.53 14.08 4.40
N GLY A 100 -7.31 14.48 4.04
CA GLY A 100 -7.14 15.65 3.20
C GLY A 100 -5.69 16.12 3.10
N THR A 101 -5.53 17.24 2.41
CA THR A 101 -4.27 17.97 2.27
C THR A 101 -4.06 18.90 3.47
N PRO A 102 -2.81 19.30 3.79
CA PRO A 102 -2.51 20.21 4.90
C PRO A 102 -3.07 21.63 4.74
N LEU A 103 -3.76 21.92 3.64
CA LEU A 103 -4.43 23.19 3.35
C LEU A 103 -5.92 22.87 3.15
N PRO A 104 -6.87 23.67 3.70
CA PRO A 104 -6.75 24.98 4.35
C PRO A 104 -6.40 24.97 5.87
N LEU A 105 -6.05 26.14 6.43
CA LEU A 105 -5.70 26.33 7.86
C LEU A 105 -6.79 25.89 8.85
N ASN A 106 -8.07 26.05 8.46
CA ASN A 106 -9.20 25.59 9.24
C ASN A 106 -9.75 24.31 8.61
N PRO A 107 -9.84 23.19 9.35
CA PRO A 107 -10.40 21.96 8.82
C PRO A 107 -11.91 22.16 8.58
N GLU A 108 -12.32 22.23 7.33
CA GLU A 108 -13.72 22.17 6.95
C GLU A 108 -14.08 20.73 6.62
N GLU A 109 -15.17 20.22 7.21
CA GLU A 109 -15.75 18.97 6.77
C GLU A 109 -16.24 19.13 5.34
N SER A 110 -15.86 18.20 4.46
CA SER A 110 -16.42 18.17 3.11
C SER A 110 -17.94 18.08 3.22
N LYS A 111 -18.65 19.06 2.63
CA LYS A 111 -20.11 19.13 2.67
C LYS A 111 -20.70 17.88 1.99
N GLN A 112 -21.04 16.90 2.83
CA GLN A 112 -21.82 15.69 2.53
C GLN A 112 -21.10 14.55 1.76
N PRO A 113 -21.51 13.28 1.96
CA PRO A 113 -21.00 12.10 1.24
C PRO A 113 -21.42 12.04 -0.25
N LEU A 114 -21.88 13.16 -0.81
CA LEU A 114 -22.42 13.28 -2.15
C LEU A 114 -21.28 13.27 -3.16
N TYR A 115 -21.04 12.10 -3.76
CA TYR A 115 -20.04 11.90 -4.83
C TYR A 115 -18.60 12.18 -4.40
N THR A 116 -18.12 11.48 -3.37
CA THR A 116 -16.71 11.11 -3.46
C THR A 116 -16.61 10.12 -4.62
N ASN A 117 -15.78 10.40 -5.62
CA ASN A 117 -15.32 9.39 -6.59
C ASN A 117 -14.47 8.29 -5.91
N GLY A 118 -14.61 8.13 -4.59
CA GLY A 118 -13.90 7.20 -3.76
C GLY A 118 -14.47 5.80 -3.91
N PRO A 119 -13.68 4.78 -3.55
CA PRO A 119 -14.16 3.42 -3.53
C PRO A 119 -15.30 3.26 -2.51
N SER A 120 -16.14 2.26 -2.76
CA SER A 120 -17.04 1.75 -1.73
C SER A 120 -16.24 1.26 -0.51
N VAL A 121 -16.79 1.51 0.68
CA VAL A 121 -16.18 1.06 1.96
C VAL A 121 -16.08 -0.45 2.10
N ASP A 122 -16.89 -1.25 1.40
CA ASP A 122 -16.90 -2.72 1.50
C ASP A 122 -16.66 -3.42 0.15
N GLY A 123 -16.41 -2.66 -0.92
CA GLY A 123 -16.22 -3.19 -2.27
C GLY A 123 -17.53 -3.46 -3.03
N THR A 124 -18.71 -3.28 -2.42
CA THR A 124 -20.00 -3.41 -3.09
C THR A 124 -20.54 -2.06 -3.58
N LYS A 125 -21.38 -2.07 -4.62
CA LYS A 125 -21.96 -0.82 -5.17
C LYS A 125 -23.01 -0.16 -4.28
N ASN A 126 -23.47 -0.84 -3.23
CA ASN A 126 -24.63 -0.45 -2.43
C ASN A 126 -24.27 0.27 -1.12
N THR A 127 -22.99 0.36 -0.77
CA THR A 127 -22.54 1.03 0.46
C THR A 127 -21.99 2.42 0.17
N PRO A 128 -22.03 3.34 1.15
CA PRO A 128 -21.54 4.70 0.98
C PRO A 128 -20.06 4.72 0.55
N PRO A 129 -19.69 5.55 -0.44
CA PRO A 129 -18.30 5.72 -0.84
C PRO A 129 -17.53 6.56 0.19
N SER A 130 -16.27 6.21 0.45
CA SER A 130 -15.38 7.00 1.29
C SER A 130 -13.92 6.69 1.01
N MET A 131 -13.05 7.69 1.17
CA MET A 131 -11.60 7.51 1.13
C MET A 131 -11.08 6.72 2.33
N PHE A 132 -11.85 6.66 3.43
CA PHE A 132 -11.53 5.88 4.61
C PHE A 132 -12.53 4.73 4.78
N MET A 133 -12.00 3.51 4.71
CA MET A 133 -12.79 2.28 4.71
C MET A 133 -13.67 2.10 5.95
N PHE A 134 -13.22 2.55 7.12
CA PHE A 134 -13.95 2.41 8.37
C PHE A 134 -14.82 3.61 8.74
N SER A 135 -15.00 4.56 7.82
CA SER A 135 -15.72 5.82 8.09
C SER A 135 -17.18 5.59 8.52
N HIS A 136 -17.82 4.54 8.03
CA HIS A 136 -19.22 4.23 8.33
C HIS A 136 -19.37 3.05 9.29
N ASN A 137 -18.30 2.66 10.00
CA ASN A 137 -18.36 1.52 10.91
C ASN A 137 -18.91 1.92 12.28
N GLN A 138 -19.56 0.97 12.95
CA GLN A 138 -19.97 1.15 14.34
C GLN A 138 -18.76 1.02 15.28
N CYS A 139 -18.80 1.80 16.34
CA CYS A 139 -17.82 1.82 17.41
C CYS A 139 -18.47 1.35 18.70
N LYS A 140 -18.07 0.16 19.16
CA LYS A 140 -18.59 -0.43 20.40
C LYS A 140 -17.47 -1.12 21.18
N PRO A 141 -17.52 -1.09 22.52
CA PRO A 141 -16.59 -1.86 23.34
C PRO A 141 -16.77 -3.38 23.12
N ASP A 142 -17.97 -3.81 22.74
CA ASP A 142 -18.24 -5.23 22.48
C ASP A 142 -17.42 -5.78 21.30
N CYS A 143 -17.00 -4.92 20.37
CA CYS A 143 -16.19 -5.33 19.21
C CYS A 143 -14.70 -5.50 19.55
N CYS A 144 -14.30 -5.38 20.81
CA CYS A 144 -12.93 -5.54 21.25
C CYS A 144 -12.61 -7.00 21.58
N PRO A 145 -11.45 -7.55 21.18
CA PRO A 145 -10.33 -6.87 20.55
C PRO A 145 -10.49 -6.73 19.02
N SER A 146 -10.40 -5.48 18.54
CA SER A 146 -10.29 -5.15 17.12
C SER A 146 -8.96 -4.47 16.84
N THR A 147 -8.45 -4.59 15.61
CA THR A 147 -7.21 -3.94 15.18
C THR A 147 -7.34 -2.40 15.14
N TYR A 148 -8.57 -1.90 15.02
CA TYR A 148 -8.86 -0.47 14.90
C TYR A 148 -9.79 -0.01 16.03
N SER A 149 -9.56 1.21 16.50
CA SER A 149 -10.34 1.86 17.55
C SER A 149 -10.81 3.25 17.13
N CYS A 150 -11.83 3.73 17.82
CA CYS A 150 -12.50 5.01 17.62
C CYS A 150 -13.03 5.52 18.96
N ASN A 151 -13.61 6.73 19.00
CA ASN A 151 -14.03 7.37 20.26
C ASN A 151 -15.00 6.51 21.10
N GLY A 152 -15.83 5.67 20.46
CA GLY A 152 -16.78 4.76 21.13
C GLY A 152 -16.23 3.37 21.49
N GLY A 153 -14.93 3.10 21.32
CA GLY A 153 -14.31 1.80 21.58
C GLY A 153 -13.68 1.18 20.34
N CYS A 154 -13.96 -0.09 20.08
CA CYS A 154 -13.39 -0.82 18.93
C CYS A 154 -14.26 -0.68 17.68
N VAL A 155 -13.62 -0.66 16.51
CA VAL A 155 -14.29 -0.64 15.21
C VAL A 155 -14.85 -2.03 14.89
N CYS A 156 -16.15 -2.11 14.70
CA CYS A 156 -16.86 -3.32 14.27
C CYS A 156 -16.81 -3.42 12.75
N THR A 157 -16.18 -4.45 12.19
CA THR A 157 -16.05 -4.64 10.73
C THR A 157 -17.22 -5.42 10.15
N THR A 158 -17.59 -5.21 8.89
CA THR A 158 -18.56 -6.08 8.20
C THR A 158 -17.87 -7.29 7.57
N PRO A 159 -18.58 -8.42 7.34
CA PRO A 159 -18.01 -9.54 6.60
C PRO A 159 -17.54 -9.14 5.20
N ASN A 160 -18.32 -8.35 4.46
CA ASN A 160 -17.91 -7.82 3.16
C ASN A 160 -16.61 -7.00 3.24
N GLN A 161 -16.43 -6.18 4.26
CA GLN A 161 -15.19 -5.42 4.46
C GLN A 161 -14.00 -6.35 4.72
N ARG A 162 -14.18 -7.40 5.53
CA ARG A 162 -13.12 -8.38 5.79
C ARG A 162 -12.76 -9.14 4.52
N ASP A 163 -13.74 -9.58 3.75
CA ASP A 163 -13.53 -10.23 2.47
C ASP A 163 -12.85 -9.29 1.48
N PHE A 164 -13.27 -8.02 1.45
CA PHE A 164 -12.65 -7.00 0.61
C PHE A 164 -11.20 -6.73 0.98
N ILE A 165 -10.85 -6.72 2.27
CA ILE A 165 -9.47 -6.60 2.75
C ILE A 165 -8.67 -7.85 2.39
N ASN A 166 -9.23 -9.04 2.62
CA ASN A 166 -8.57 -10.31 2.34
C ASN A 166 -8.26 -10.48 0.85
N ASN A 167 -9.11 -9.95 -0.03
CA ASN A 167 -8.95 -10.03 -1.48
C ASN A 167 -8.06 -8.93 -2.10
N ARG A 168 -7.48 -8.01 -1.30
CA ARG A 168 -6.59 -6.93 -1.80
C ARG A 168 -5.18 -7.39 -2.19
N GLY A 169 -4.86 -8.68 -2.05
CA GLY A 169 -3.72 -9.32 -2.69
C GLY A 169 -4.24 -10.29 -3.74
N THR A 170 -3.70 -10.25 -4.95
CA THR A 170 -3.93 -11.27 -5.99
C THR A 170 -3.31 -12.61 -5.57
N SER A 171 -3.74 -13.19 -4.45
CA SER A 171 -3.47 -14.58 -4.09
C SER A 171 -4.56 -15.44 -4.74
N LYS A 172 -4.43 -15.63 -6.05
CA LYS A 172 -4.89 -16.84 -6.72
C LYS A 172 -3.66 -17.67 -7.05
#